data_AF-A0A958U3B4-F1
#
_entry.id   AF-A0A958U3B4-F1
#
_cell.length_a   1.000
_cell.length_b   1.000
_cell.length_c   1.000
_cell.angle_alpha   90.00
_cell.angle_beta   90.00
_cell.angle_gamma   90.00
#
_symmetry.space_group_name_H-M   'P 1'
#
loop_
_entity.id
_entity.type
_entity.pdbx_description
1 polymer ?
#
loop_
_entity_poly.entity_id
_entity_poly.type
_entity_poly.pdbx_seq_one_letter_code
_entity_poly.pdbx_strand_id
1 'polypeptide(L)'
;MEQKKFDFNSLIGFLLIGGILIWMLYLNKPTEEELQAEKAKTEAAAKQEAEAAKTAEEVTLAQATSDSMTVKGDSLAFEQLKNKLGSFAYSGTLPSATEGTTVLENDVLYLEVSNKGGYINEALLKNFTKYDSVPIYLIKDGTASLNLQFTSENRTLNSQDLYFEPTLSKNGEDQVLSMKLKTSENGFIEYRYTLHPGEYMMDFSINSQGLDGIINTSQPMYLDWQLKGYRHAKSISYENRYSRLTYEYDGEKHSKLSPTGEDDELEKDVTWMNFRQHFFSSMLLTDTPFKEVKLTSVDLVKDEEVDTTFTKQYGAKMLLEPKNGALAYNMNMYYGPSDYQIFKKYGRNLDEAMPLGWGIFGIINKYIIIPLFGLLTDFLPAGIAIIVLTILIKLLLSPVQYRQYLAQAKMKVLKPELDEIKNKYKDNNLKIQQETMKLQNSAGASPLKGCLPALLQIPVFYALFTFFPSAFDLRQKSFLWADDLSSYDTIAELPFNIPFYGDHVSLFPILASIAIFVYMMMTMGANMQQQQQPGMPNMKFLMYLSPLFMLVFFNNYASGLSLYYFVSNLITIGIMLVIKNFIIDEDKVHAKIQVKKATPKKQNKFQRKMAEMMEQAEQQKKAGKR
;
A
#
# COMPACT_ATOMS: atom_id res chain seq x y z
N MET A 1 3.95 32.26 45.32
CA MET A 1 3.26 30.98 45.15
C MET A 1 1.81 31.30 44.87
N GLU A 2 1.34 31.02 43.65
CA GLU A 2 -0.10 30.99 43.35
C GLU A 2 -0.37 29.69 42.61
N GLN A 3 -1.26 28.88 43.18
CA GLN A 3 -1.71 27.62 42.62
C GLN A 3 -2.44 27.91 41.31
N LYS A 4 -1.88 27.49 40.17
CA LYS A 4 -2.61 27.46 38.91
C LYS A 4 -3.67 26.37 39.01
N LYS A 5 -4.89 26.76 39.39
CA LYS A 5 -6.09 25.94 39.27
C LYS A 5 -6.24 25.52 37.80
N PHE A 6 -6.59 24.25 37.63
CA PHE A 6 -6.97 23.65 36.36
C PHE A 6 -8.05 24.52 35.70
N ASP A 7 -7.78 24.99 34.48
CA ASP A 7 -8.69 25.86 33.74
C ASP A 7 -9.79 25.02 33.09
N PHE A 8 -10.87 24.80 33.85
CA PHE A 8 -12.07 24.10 33.40
C PHE A 8 -12.69 24.74 32.16
N ASN A 9 -12.51 26.04 31.94
CA ASN A 9 -13.05 26.72 30.77
C ASN A 9 -12.26 26.37 29.50
N SER A 10 -10.95 26.11 29.63
CA SER A 10 -10.14 25.56 28.53
C SER A 10 -10.49 24.10 28.23
N LEU A 11 -10.76 23.26 29.24
CA LEU A 11 -11.21 21.87 29.03
C LEU A 11 -12.59 21.83 28.34
N ILE A 12 -13.54 22.66 28.81
CA ILE A 12 -14.86 22.82 28.19
C ILE A 12 -14.71 23.38 26.77
N GLY A 13 -13.78 24.33 26.55
CA GLY A 13 -13.45 24.83 25.22
C GLY A 13 -12.93 23.73 24.28
N PHE A 14 -12.04 22.84 24.73
CA PHE A 14 -11.56 21.71 23.92
C PHE A 14 -12.61 20.61 23.71
N LEU A 15 -13.48 20.36 24.69
CA LEU A 15 -14.62 19.44 24.54
C LEU A 15 -15.69 20.02 23.60
N LEU A 16 -15.90 21.33 23.62
CA LEU A 16 -16.77 22.02 22.68
C LEU A 16 -16.16 22.08 21.29
N ILE A 17 -14.85 22.31 21.14
CA ILE A 17 -14.18 22.25 19.83
C ILE A 17 -14.16 20.82 19.30
N GLY A 18 -13.89 19.82 20.14
CA GLY A 18 -13.99 18.40 19.78
C GLY A 18 -15.42 18.02 19.41
N GLY A 19 -16.40 18.49 20.17
CA GLY A 19 -17.83 18.31 19.88
C GLY A 19 -18.26 19.02 18.60
N ILE A 20 -17.77 20.23 18.33
CA ILE A 20 -18.02 20.98 17.09
C ILE A 20 -17.32 20.31 15.91
N LEU A 21 -16.12 19.76 16.06
CA LEU A 21 -15.44 19.01 15.00
C LEU A 21 -16.15 17.69 14.69
N ILE A 22 -16.62 16.97 15.72
CA ILE A 22 -17.45 15.77 15.55
C ILE A 22 -18.81 16.13 14.94
N TRP A 23 -19.42 17.23 15.36
CA TRP A 23 -20.67 17.77 14.81
C TRP A 23 -20.51 18.28 13.38
N MET A 24 -19.37 18.88 13.03
CA MET A 24 -19.04 19.33 11.68
C MET A 24 -18.72 18.15 10.76
N LEU A 25 -18.08 17.09 11.27
CA LEU A 25 -17.93 15.81 10.58
C LEU A 25 -19.28 15.08 10.41
N TYR A 26 -20.22 15.26 11.35
CA TYR A 26 -21.57 14.71 11.27
C TYR A 26 -22.48 15.49 10.31
N LEU A 27 -22.37 16.84 10.27
CA LEU A 27 -23.08 17.72 9.34
C LEU A 27 -22.52 17.69 7.91
N ASN A 28 -21.22 17.43 7.74
CA ASN A 28 -20.58 17.23 6.43
C ASN A 28 -20.69 15.77 5.95
N LYS A 29 -21.52 14.92 6.55
CA LYS A 29 -21.98 13.73 5.86
C LYS A 29 -22.82 14.20 4.66
N PRO A 30 -22.53 13.75 3.43
CA PRO A 30 -23.36 14.07 2.28
C PRO A 30 -24.81 13.68 2.61
N THR A 31 -25.71 14.65 2.44
CA THR A 31 -27.12 14.50 2.82
C THR A 31 -27.73 13.33 2.03
N GLU A 32 -28.69 12.58 2.57
CA GLU A 32 -29.34 11.48 1.82
C GLU A 32 -29.86 11.94 0.45
N GLU A 33 -30.28 13.20 0.31
CA GLU A 33 -30.66 13.82 -0.96
C GLU A 33 -29.47 14.08 -1.91
N GLU A 34 -28.27 14.39 -1.41
CA GLU A 34 -27.06 14.54 -2.24
C GLU A 34 -26.51 13.17 -2.65
N LEU A 35 -26.58 12.18 -1.76
CA LEU A 35 -26.19 10.80 -2.03
C LEU A 35 -27.22 10.13 -2.96
N GLN A 36 -28.50 10.50 -2.87
CA GLN A 36 -29.54 10.13 -3.83
C GLN A 36 -29.46 10.94 -5.13
N ALA A 37 -29.01 12.19 -5.12
CA ALA A 37 -28.81 12.99 -6.34
C ALA A 37 -27.54 12.56 -7.09
N GLU A 38 -26.49 12.14 -6.38
CA GLU A 38 -25.30 11.52 -6.95
C GLU A 38 -25.64 10.13 -7.46
N LYS A 39 -26.34 9.29 -6.67
CA LYS A 39 -26.93 8.02 -7.14
C LYS A 39 -27.86 8.22 -8.32
N ALA A 40 -28.72 9.24 -8.33
CA ALA A 40 -29.63 9.54 -9.44
C ALA A 40 -28.90 10.11 -10.65
N LYS A 41 -27.75 10.79 -10.49
CA LYS A 41 -26.89 11.20 -11.60
C LYS A 41 -26.11 10.02 -12.18
N THR A 42 -25.58 9.12 -11.35
CA THR A 42 -25.00 7.85 -11.81
C THR A 42 -26.03 6.89 -12.37
N GLU A 43 -27.26 6.85 -11.83
CA GLU A 43 -28.38 6.06 -12.34
C GLU A 43 -29.01 6.70 -13.59
N ALA A 44 -28.97 8.02 -13.74
CA ALA A 44 -29.38 8.71 -14.97
C ALA A 44 -28.32 8.56 -16.07
N ALA A 45 -27.03 8.58 -15.72
CA ALA A 45 -25.93 8.25 -16.63
C ALA A 45 -25.98 6.76 -17.03
N ALA A 46 -26.21 5.86 -16.07
CA ALA A 46 -26.43 4.43 -16.32
C ALA A 46 -27.76 4.16 -17.04
N LYS A 47 -28.80 4.98 -16.86
CA LYS A 47 -30.05 4.91 -17.64
C LYS A 47 -29.88 5.52 -19.02
N GLN A 48 -29.02 6.50 -19.24
CA GLN A 48 -28.68 6.99 -20.58
C GLN A 48 -27.78 5.98 -21.32
N GLU A 49 -26.85 5.31 -20.65
CA GLU A 49 -26.11 4.16 -21.19
C GLU A 49 -27.03 2.94 -21.41
N ALA A 50 -27.98 2.68 -20.51
CA ALA A 50 -28.97 1.61 -20.67
C ALA A 50 -30.07 1.96 -21.69
N GLU A 51 -30.41 3.23 -21.92
CA GLU A 51 -31.31 3.67 -23.00
C GLU A 51 -30.60 3.69 -24.36
N ALA A 52 -29.29 3.96 -24.38
CA ALA A 52 -28.44 3.69 -25.55
C ALA A 52 -28.32 2.17 -25.82
N ALA A 53 -28.33 1.33 -24.77
CA ALA A 53 -28.38 -0.13 -24.88
C ALA A 53 -29.78 -0.70 -25.21
N LYS A 54 -30.86 0.01 -24.89
CA LYS A 54 -32.26 -0.41 -25.18
C LYS A 54 -32.66 -0.31 -26.65
N THR A 55 -31.78 0.14 -27.54
CA THR A 55 -31.99 0.02 -29.01
C THR A 55 -31.35 -1.25 -29.58
N ALA A 56 -30.79 -2.13 -28.74
CA ALA A 56 -30.45 -3.49 -29.10
C ALA A 56 -31.32 -4.44 -28.26
N GLU A 57 -32.19 -5.21 -28.92
CA GLU A 57 -32.93 -6.31 -28.27
C GLU A 57 -31.93 -7.33 -27.70
N GLU A 58 -31.62 -7.20 -26.41
CA GLU A 58 -30.80 -8.14 -25.67
C GLU A 58 -31.70 -9.24 -25.08
N VAL A 59 -31.94 -10.28 -25.88
CA VAL A 59 -32.46 -11.55 -25.37
C VAL A 59 -31.42 -12.16 -24.44
N THR A 60 -31.73 -12.20 -23.15
CA THR A 60 -30.86 -12.75 -22.10
C THR A 60 -30.58 -14.24 -22.34
N LEU A 61 -29.29 -14.58 -22.45
CA LEU A 61 -28.79 -15.92 -22.75
C LEU A 61 -29.14 -16.95 -21.66
N ALA A 62 -29.39 -16.49 -20.43
CA ALA A 62 -29.74 -17.34 -19.29
C ALA A 62 -31.10 -18.05 -19.43
N GLN A 63 -32.02 -17.51 -20.22
CA GLN A 63 -33.30 -18.18 -20.52
C GLN A 63 -33.18 -19.19 -21.68
N ALA A 64 -32.12 -19.12 -22.51
CA ALA A 64 -31.93 -20.02 -23.66
C ALA A 64 -30.97 -21.19 -23.38
N THR A 65 -30.06 -21.06 -22.42
CA THR A 65 -29.16 -22.16 -22.01
C THR A 65 -29.86 -23.26 -21.22
N SER A 66 -31.05 -22.97 -20.65
CA SER A 66 -31.87 -23.95 -19.93
C SER A 66 -32.55 -24.95 -20.88
N ASP A 67 -32.88 -24.54 -22.11
CA ASP A 67 -33.53 -25.39 -23.11
C ASP A 67 -32.54 -26.15 -24.01
N SER A 68 -31.23 -25.82 -23.95
CA SER A 68 -30.21 -26.38 -24.85
C SER A 68 -29.39 -27.52 -24.23
N MET A 69 -29.61 -27.89 -22.96
CA MET A 69 -28.87 -28.97 -22.28
C MET A 69 -29.30 -30.39 -22.69
N THR A 70 -30.24 -30.50 -23.61
CA THR A 70 -30.49 -31.74 -24.32
C THR A 70 -30.48 -31.45 -25.81
N VAL A 71 -29.87 -32.35 -26.56
CA VAL A 71 -30.14 -32.70 -27.97
C VAL A 71 -28.89 -32.60 -28.86
N LYS A 72 -28.21 -33.74 -28.96
CA LYS A 72 -27.49 -34.10 -30.19
C LYS A 72 -28.50 -34.11 -31.35
N GLY A 73 -28.29 -33.27 -32.35
CA GLY A 73 -28.90 -33.44 -33.68
C GLY A 73 -30.16 -32.62 -34.00
N ASP A 74 -30.43 -31.51 -33.31
CA ASP A 74 -31.51 -30.60 -33.71
C ASP A 74 -30.98 -29.54 -34.68
N SER A 75 -31.36 -29.67 -35.96
CA SER A 75 -31.00 -28.71 -37.02
C SER A 75 -31.47 -27.28 -36.70
N LEU A 76 -32.51 -27.10 -35.88
CA LEU A 76 -33.05 -25.79 -35.53
C LEU A 76 -32.14 -25.03 -34.54
N ALA A 77 -31.61 -25.73 -33.53
CA ALA A 77 -30.73 -25.14 -32.52
C ALA A 77 -29.39 -24.70 -33.13
N PHE A 78 -28.86 -25.46 -34.09
CA PHE A 78 -27.65 -25.09 -34.80
C PHE A 78 -27.84 -23.84 -35.68
N GLU A 79 -28.96 -23.74 -36.42
CA GLU A 79 -29.27 -22.54 -37.22
C GLU A 79 -29.46 -21.30 -36.33
N GLN A 80 -30.06 -21.43 -35.15
CA GLN A 80 -30.15 -20.34 -34.17
C GLN A 80 -28.76 -19.91 -33.66
N LEU A 81 -27.90 -20.87 -33.32
CA LEU A 81 -26.54 -20.61 -32.87
C LEU A 81 -25.72 -19.91 -33.97
N LYS A 82 -25.85 -20.37 -35.23
CA LYS A 82 -25.20 -19.78 -36.40
C LYS A 82 -25.68 -18.37 -36.69
N ASN A 83 -26.97 -18.08 -36.53
CA ASN A 83 -27.50 -16.73 -36.67
C ASN A 83 -26.89 -15.76 -35.64
N LYS A 84 -26.66 -16.24 -34.41
CA LYS A 84 -26.12 -15.45 -33.30
C LYS A 84 -24.60 -15.31 -33.31
N LEU A 85 -23.87 -16.39 -33.61
CA LEU A 85 -22.41 -16.47 -33.48
C LEU A 85 -21.66 -16.50 -34.82
N GLY A 86 -22.36 -16.58 -35.94
CA GLY A 86 -21.76 -16.73 -37.26
C GLY A 86 -20.90 -17.98 -37.35
N SER A 87 -19.71 -17.84 -37.95
CA SER A 87 -18.73 -18.91 -38.10
C SER A 87 -18.26 -19.51 -36.77
N PHE A 88 -18.31 -18.75 -35.67
CA PHE A 88 -17.95 -19.26 -34.33
C PHE A 88 -18.99 -20.21 -33.73
N ALA A 89 -20.17 -20.35 -34.34
CA ALA A 89 -21.14 -21.39 -33.94
C ALA A 89 -20.55 -22.81 -34.02
N TYR A 90 -19.55 -23.02 -34.90
CA TYR A 90 -18.82 -24.29 -35.00
C TYR A 90 -18.25 -24.73 -33.64
N SER A 91 -17.67 -23.82 -32.87
CA SER A 91 -17.15 -24.14 -31.53
C SER A 91 -18.19 -24.74 -30.59
N GLY A 92 -19.44 -24.26 -30.65
CA GLY A 92 -20.55 -24.77 -29.83
C GLY A 92 -21.08 -26.15 -30.25
N THR A 93 -20.62 -26.68 -31.39
CA THR A 93 -20.95 -28.03 -31.86
C THR A 93 -19.94 -29.09 -31.45
N LEU A 94 -18.77 -28.66 -30.97
CA LEU A 94 -17.70 -29.58 -30.60
C LEU A 94 -18.04 -30.31 -29.29
N PRO A 95 -17.56 -31.54 -29.07
CA PRO A 95 -17.76 -32.25 -27.81
C PRO A 95 -17.24 -31.49 -26.58
N SER A 96 -16.28 -30.58 -26.77
CA SER A 96 -15.72 -29.71 -25.74
C SER A 96 -16.64 -28.57 -25.30
N ALA A 97 -17.75 -28.31 -26.01
CA ALA A 97 -18.72 -27.26 -25.71
C ALA A 97 -19.59 -27.58 -24.48
N THR A 98 -18.94 -27.74 -23.34
CA THR A 98 -19.52 -28.03 -22.03
C THR A 98 -18.81 -27.17 -20.97
N GLU A 99 -19.36 -27.08 -19.77
CA GLU A 99 -18.73 -26.40 -18.62
C GLU A 99 -17.55 -27.21 -18.03
N GLY A 100 -16.84 -27.98 -18.86
CA GLY A 100 -15.67 -28.77 -18.47
C GLY A 100 -14.42 -27.92 -18.26
N THR A 101 -13.43 -28.48 -17.57
CA THR A 101 -12.20 -27.79 -17.22
C THR A 101 -10.96 -28.65 -17.50
N THR A 102 -9.81 -28.00 -17.65
CA THR A 102 -8.50 -28.66 -17.78
C THR A 102 -7.54 -28.11 -16.73
N VAL A 103 -6.83 -29.01 -16.05
CA VAL A 103 -5.89 -28.66 -14.98
C VAL A 103 -4.49 -28.45 -15.53
N LEU A 104 -3.83 -27.38 -15.07
CA LEU A 104 -2.41 -27.12 -15.20
C LEU A 104 -1.80 -26.98 -13.80
N GLU A 105 -0.77 -27.75 -13.48
CA GLU A 105 -0.17 -27.67 -12.14
C GLU A 105 1.33 -27.96 -12.10
N ASN A 106 2.02 -27.33 -11.14
CA ASN A 106 3.40 -27.62 -10.77
C ASN A 106 3.54 -27.68 -9.23
N ASP A 107 4.74 -27.60 -8.68
CA ASP A 107 4.98 -27.70 -7.22
C ASP A 107 4.46 -26.51 -6.41
N VAL A 108 4.23 -25.36 -7.04
CA VAL A 108 3.86 -24.10 -6.35
C VAL A 108 2.46 -23.58 -6.71
N LEU A 109 1.95 -23.96 -7.88
CA LEU A 109 0.74 -23.41 -8.48
C LEU A 109 -0.16 -24.53 -9.02
N TYR A 110 -1.46 -24.42 -8.74
CA TYR A 110 -2.52 -25.21 -9.36
C TYR A 110 -3.48 -24.26 -10.07
N LEU A 111 -3.80 -24.55 -11.32
CA LEU A 111 -4.69 -23.78 -12.16
C LEU A 111 -5.74 -24.70 -12.77
N GLU A 112 -6.96 -24.23 -12.80
CA GLU A 112 -8.05 -24.86 -13.53
C GLU A 112 -8.52 -23.89 -14.61
N VAL A 113 -8.56 -24.35 -15.87
CA VAL A 113 -8.92 -23.54 -17.04
C VAL A 113 -10.25 -24.04 -17.60
N SER A 114 -11.23 -23.17 -17.68
CA SER A 114 -12.56 -23.49 -18.19
C SER A 114 -12.59 -23.58 -19.72
N ASN A 115 -13.29 -24.57 -20.25
CA ASN A 115 -13.62 -24.64 -21.67
C ASN A 115 -14.45 -23.42 -22.08
N LYS A 116 -15.34 -22.94 -21.21
CA LYS A 116 -16.09 -21.69 -21.45
C LYS A 116 -15.21 -20.49 -21.15
N GLY A 117 -15.06 -19.60 -22.12
CA GLY A 117 -14.16 -18.45 -22.02
C GLY A 117 -12.68 -18.76 -22.23
N GLY A 118 -12.26 -20.03 -22.11
CA GLY A 118 -10.88 -20.44 -22.31
C GLY A 118 -9.92 -19.90 -21.24
N TYR A 119 -10.43 -19.49 -20.08
CA TYR A 119 -9.68 -18.76 -19.05
C TYR A 119 -9.67 -19.48 -17.69
N ILE A 120 -8.72 -19.08 -16.85
CA ILE A 120 -8.48 -19.62 -15.51
C ILE A 120 -9.68 -19.31 -14.61
N ASN A 121 -10.38 -20.34 -14.13
CA ASN A 121 -11.49 -20.21 -13.19
C ASN A 121 -11.09 -20.50 -11.74
N GLU A 122 -10.00 -21.25 -11.52
CA GLU A 122 -9.36 -21.41 -10.21
C GLU A 122 -7.84 -21.23 -10.30
N ALA A 123 -7.28 -20.45 -9.37
CA ALA A 123 -5.83 -20.30 -9.20
C ALA A 123 -5.46 -20.45 -7.72
N LEU A 124 -4.86 -21.59 -7.38
CA LEU A 124 -4.48 -21.98 -6.02
C LEU A 124 -2.96 -21.95 -5.86
N LEU A 125 -2.48 -21.24 -4.84
CA LEU A 125 -1.08 -21.26 -4.45
C LEU A 125 -0.83 -22.38 -3.43
N LYS A 126 -0.17 -23.46 -3.86
CA LYS A 126 -0.10 -24.73 -3.12
C LYS A 126 0.61 -24.62 -1.75
N ASN A 127 1.55 -23.70 -1.63
CA ASN A 127 2.41 -23.57 -0.45
C ASN A 127 1.93 -22.52 0.55
N PHE A 128 0.75 -21.92 0.36
CA PHE A 128 0.26 -20.84 1.21
C PHE A 128 -1.16 -21.07 1.71
N THR A 129 -1.39 -20.65 2.96
CA THR A 129 -2.70 -20.62 3.59
C THR A 129 -3.03 -19.21 4.06
N LYS A 130 -4.31 -18.88 4.18
CA LYS A 130 -4.84 -17.68 4.84
C LYS A 130 -4.56 -17.71 6.35
N TYR A 131 -4.91 -16.63 7.04
CA TYR A 131 -4.83 -16.53 8.50
C TYR A 131 -5.66 -17.60 9.24
N ASP A 132 -6.68 -18.18 8.59
CA ASP A 132 -7.57 -19.22 9.12
C ASP A 132 -7.17 -20.66 8.68
N SER A 133 -5.95 -20.84 8.15
CA SER A 133 -5.42 -22.10 7.62
C SER A 133 -6.11 -22.67 6.36
N VAL A 134 -7.03 -21.93 5.74
CA VAL A 134 -7.60 -22.30 4.44
C VAL A 134 -6.59 -22.00 3.32
N PRO A 135 -6.45 -22.83 2.27
CA PRO A 135 -5.53 -22.56 1.16
C PRO A 135 -5.78 -21.21 0.45
N ILE A 136 -4.72 -20.62 -0.10
CA ILE A 136 -4.82 -19.33 -0.83
C ILE A 136 -5.28 -19.55 -2.25
N TYR A 137 -6.51 -19.12 -2.54
CA TYR A 137 -7.04 -18.98 -3.89
C TYR A 137 -6.99 -17.51 -4.31
N LEU A 138 -6.25 -17.20 -5.39
CA LEU A 138 -6.28 -15.88 -6.00
C LEU A 138 -7.50 -15.71 -6.90
N ILE A 139 -7.89 -16.79 -7.58
CA ILE A 139 -9.09 -16.87 -8.41
C ILE A 139 -9.90 -18.07 -7.93
N LYS A 140 -11.19 -17.85 -7.69
CA LYS A 140 -12.20 -18.89 -7.40
C LYS A 140 -13.60 -18.31 -7.56
N ASP A 141 -14.64 -19.14 -7.67
CA ASP A 141 -16.05 -18.73 -7.61
C ASP A 141 -16.41 -17.58 -8.58
N GLY A 142 -15.77 -17.53 -9.75
CA GLY A 142 -16.01 -16.50 -10.75
C GLY A 142 -15.48 -15.11 -10.40
N THR A 143 -14.49 -15.00 -9.51
CA THR A 143 -13.90 -13.70 -9.15
C THR A 143 -13.04 -13.07 -10.24
N ALA A 144 -12.63 -13.82 -11.25
CA ALA A 144 -11.85 -13.28 -12.36
C ALA A 144 -12.48 -13.61 -13.71
N SER A 145 -12.24 -12.72 -14.68
CA SER A 145 -12.63 -12.95 -16.07
C SER A 145 -11.57 -12.40 -17.02
N LEU A 146 -11.48 -13.01 -18.19
CA LEU A 146 -10.71 -12.53 -19.33
C LEU A 146 -11.59 -12.62 -20.57
N ASN A 147 -11.96 -11.47 -21.11
CA ASN A 147 -12.85 -11.38 -22.25
C ASN A 147 -12.16 -10.69 -23.42
N LEU A 148 -11.99 -11.42 -24.53
CA LEU A 148 -11.66 -10.82 -25.81
C LEU A 148 -12.95 -10.45 -26.51
N GLN A 149 -13.19 -9.14 -26.63
CA GLN A 149 -14.26 -8.56 -27.43
C GLN A 149 -13.74 -8.28 -28.84
N PHE A 150 -14.42 -8.84 -29.85
CA PHE A 150 -14.03 -8.69 -31.26
C PHE A 150 -15.23 -8.69 -32.19
N THR A 151 -15.06 -8.09 -33.37
CA THR A 151 -16.08 -8.10 -34.42
C THR A 151 -15.84 -9.25 -35.40
N SER A 152 -16.85 -10.08 -35.61
CA SER A 152 -16.88 -11.17 -36.59
C SER A 152 -18.15 -11.08 -37.42
N GLU A 153 -18.04 -11.02 -38.74
CA GLU A 153 -19.21 -11.04 -39.66
C GLU A 153 -20.33 -10.05 -39.26
N ASN A 154 -19.97 -8.80 -38.97
CA ASN A 154 -20.85 -7.71 -38.49
C ASN A 154 -21.52 -7.94 -37.13
N ARG A 155 -20.97 -8.83 -36.29
CA ARG A 155 -21.43 -9.10 -34.92
C ARG A 155 -20.30 -8.86 -33.95
N THR A 156 -20.61 -8.27 -32.79
CA THR A 156 -19.66 -8.19 -31.68
C THR A 156 -19.79 -9.45 -30.84
N LEU A 157 -18.70 -10.20 -30.71
CA LEU A 157 -18.62 -11.42 -29.93
C LEU A 157 -17.69 -11.20 -28.73
N ASN A 158 -17.96 -11.96 -27.67
CA ASN A 158 -17.19 -11.96 -26.43
C ASN A 158 -16.68 -13.38 -26.19
N SER A 159 -15.36 -13.55 -26.04
CA SER A 159 -14.78 -14.89 -25.84
C SER A 159 -15.31 -15.59 -24.59
N GLN A 160 -15.64 -14.82 -23.53
CA GLN A 160 -16.13 -15.37 -22.26
C GLN A 160 -17.46 -16.15 -22.40
N ASP A 161 -18.23 -15.88 -23.45
CA ASP A 161 -19.53 -16.51 -23.72
C ASP A 161 -19.41 -17.73 -24.66
N LEU A 162 -18.19 -18.04 -25.13
CA LEU A 162 -17.91 -19.05 -26.14
C LEU A 162 -17.12 -20.23 -25.57
N TYR A 163 -17.19 -21.37 -26.23
CA TYR A 163 -16.49 -22.58 -25.83
C TYR A 163 -15.21 -22.80 -26.62
N PHE A 164 -14.14 -23.11 -25.91
CA PHE A 164 -12.83 -23.44 -26.44
C PHE A 164 -12.63 -24.96 -26.38
N GLU A 165 -11.96 -25.52 -27.37
CA GLU A 165 -11.51 -26.90 -27.36
C GLU A 165 -10.13 -27.00 -26.69
N PRO A 166 -10.00 -27.73 -25.57
CA PRO A 166 -8.72 -27.89 -24.89
C PRO A 166 -7.85 -28.96 -25.56
N THR A 167 -6.54 -28.73 -25.60
CA THR A 167 -5.52 -29.73 -25.94
C THR A 167 -4.34 -29.55 -24.99
N LEU A 168 -4.19 -30.49 -24.06
CA LEU A 168 -3.07 -30.53 -23.12
C LEU A 168 -1.93 -31.37 -23.70
N SER A 169 -0.71 -30.83 -23.65
CA SER A 169 0.51 -31.48 -24.12
C SER A 169 1.68 -31.16 -23.19
N LYS A 170 2.80 -31.84 -23.38
CA LYS A 170 4.06 -31.54 -22.68
C LYS A 170 5.14 -31.17 -23.67
N ASN A 171 5.95 -30.18 -23.32
CA ASN A 171 7.15 -29.80 -24.06
C ASN A 171 8.35 -29.83 -23.10
N GLY A 172 9.10 -30.93 -23.10
CA GLY A 172 10.08 -31.19 -22.04
C GLY A 172 9.38 -31.34 -20.68
N GLU A 173 9.75 -30.50 -19.71
CA GLU A 173 9.13 -30.46 -18.38
C GLU A 173 7.92 -29.51 -18.31
N ASP A 174 7.70 -28.69 -19.34
CA ASP A 174 6.61 -27.72 -19.37
C ASP A 174 5.27 -28.40 -19.70
N GLN A 175 4.20 -27.92 -19.07
CA GLN A 175 2.83 -28.24 -19.46
C GLN A 175 2.30 -27.15 -20.39
N VAL A 176 1.80 -27.56 -21.56
CA VAL A 176 1.28 -26.65 -22.58
C VAL A 176 -0.19 -26.96 -22.81
N LEU A 177 -1.07 -26.04 -22.45
CA LEU A 177 -2.50 -26.10 -22.76
C LEU A 177 -2.82 -25.15 -23.90
N SER A 178 -3.33 -25.70 -24.98
CA SER A 178 -3.92 -24.95 -26.09
C SER A 178 -5.44 -24.97 -25.95
N MET A 179 -6.05 -23.81 -25.77
CA MET A 179 -7.49 -23.61 -25.79
C MET A 179 -7.85 -22.97 -27.13
N LYS A 180 -8.57 -23.67 -28.00
CA LYS A 180 -8.92 -23.18 -29.34
C LYS A 180 -10.39 -22.86 -29.48
N LEU A 181 -10.72 -21.60 -29.69
CA LEU A 181 -12.03 -21.15 -30.13
C LEU A 181 -12.13 -21.27 -31.65
N LYS A 182 -12.75 -22.36 -32.12
CA LYS A 182 -12.75 -22.76 -33.53
C LYS A 182 -13.91 -22.19 -34.34
N THR A 183 -13.63 -21.82 -35.59
CA THR A 183 -14.62 -21.53 -36.65
C THR A 183 -14.71 -22.66 -37.69
N SER A 184 -13.66 -23.49 -37.76
CA SER A 184 -13.58 -24.70 -38.59
C SER A 184 -12.49 -25.63 -38.03
N GLU A 185 -12.14 -26.71 -38.75
CA GLU A 185 -11.04 -27.60 -38.34
C GLU A 185 -9.69 -26.86 -38.25
N ASN A 186 -9.45 -25.89 -39.13
CA ASN A 186 -8.17 -25.17 -39.27
C ASN A 186 -8.23 -23.69 -38.87
N GLY A 187 -9.44 -23.12 -38.72
CA GLY A 187 -9.65 -21.72 -38.35
C GLY A 187 -9.96 -21.56 -36.86
N PHE A 188 -9.16 -20.78 -36.13
CA PHE A 188 -9.34 -20.59 -34.68
C PHE A 188 -8.66 -19.34 -34.10
N ILE A 189 -9.16 -18.91 -32.94
CA ILE A 189 -8.39 -18.11 -31.96
C ILE A 189 -7.87 -19.09 -30.91
N GLU A 190 -6.58 -19.01 -30.57
CA GLU A 190 -5.92 -19.86 -29.58
C GLU A 190 -5.47 -19.02 -28.38
N TYR A 191 -5.89 -19.44 -27.19
CA TYR A 191 -5.27 -19.08 -25.93
C TYR A 191 -4.31 -20.22 -25.55
N ARG A 192 -3.02 -19.93 -25.54
CA ARG A 192 -1.99 -20.91 -25.24
C ARG A 192 -1.35 -20.57 -23.91
N TYR A 193 -1.45 -21.48 -22.95
CA TYR A 193 -0.83 -21.40 -21.63
C TYR A 193 0.38 -22.35 -21.59
N THR A 194 1.54 -21.88 -21.12
CA THR A 194 2.71 -22.72 -20.85
C THR A 194 3.14 -22.55 -19.41
N LEU A 195 2.95 -23.59 -18.60
CA LEU A 195 3.34 -23.61 -17.19
C LEU A 195 4.69 -24.31 -17.04
N HIS A 196 5.67 -23.58 -16.51
CA HIS A 196 7.01 -24.08 -16.23
C HIS A 196 7.08 -24.76 -14.85
N PRO A 197 7.97 -25.75 -14.66
CA PRO A 197 8.16 -26.38 -13.36
C PRO A 197 8.67 -25.38 -12.31
N GLY A 198 8.05 -25.37 -11.12
CA GLY A 198 8.48 -24.57 -9.97
C GLY A 198 8.31 -23.04 -10.09
N GLU A 199 7.66 -22.55 -11.15
CA GLU A 199 7.49 -21.11 -11.40
C GLU A 199 6.03 -20.66 -11.12
N TYR A 200 5.87 -19.41 -10.66
CA TYR A 200 4.57 -18.74 -10.50
C TYR A 200 4.14 -17.96 -11.75
N MET A 201 5.09 -17.70 -12.64
CA MET A 201 4.84 -17.07 -13.95
C MET A 201 4.64 -18.15 -15.02
N MET A 202 3.64 -17.96 -15.87
CA MET A 202 3.37 -18.79 -17.04
C MET A 202 3.40 -17.94 -18.31
N ASP A 203 3.79 -18.53 -19.43
CA ASP A 203 3.59 -17.89 -20.73
C ASP A 203 2.12 -17.97 -21.10
N PHE A 204 1.61 -16.87 -21.64
CA PHE A 204 0.26 -16.77 -22.17
C PHE A 204 0.31 -16.11 -23.54
N SER A 205 -0.34 -16.69 -24.55
CA SER A 205 -0.41 -16.03 -25.86
C SER A 205 -1.80 -16.12 -26.48
N ILE A 206 -2.18 -15.06 -27.18
CA ILE A 206 -3.39 -15.01 -27.99
C ILE A 206 -2.97 -14.96 -29.46
N ASN A 207 -3.29 -16.03 -30.19
CA ASN A 207 -2.98 -16.17 -31.61
C ASN A 207 -4.25 -16.44 -32.42
N SER A 208 -4.32 -15.97 -33.66
CA SER A 208 -5.37 -16.36 -34.60
C SER A 208 -4.79 -17.01 -35.84
N GLN A 209 -5.44 -18.06 -36.34
CA GLN A 209 -5.07 -18.75 -37.57
C GLN A 209 -6.31 -19.00 -38.43
N GLY A 210 -6.20 -18.75 -39.75
CA GLY A 210 -7.24 -19.09 -40.72
C GLY A 210 -8.56 -18.34 -40.53
N LEU A 211 -8.51 -17.09 -40.06
CA LEU A 211 -9.68 -16.25 -39.78
C LEU A 211 -9.83 -15.07 -40.75
N ASP A 212 -9.11 -15.10 -41.89
CA ASP A 212 -9.22 -14.11 -42.95
C ASP A 212 -10.66 -14.00 -43.45
N GLY A 213 -11.21 -12.78 -43.41
CA GLY A 213 -12.61 -12.51 -43.78
C GLY A 213 -13.66 -12.92 -42.75
N ILE A 214 -13.27 -13.59 -41.65
CA ILE A 214 -14.16 -13.92 -40.54
C ILE A 214 -14.09 -12.82 -39.47
N ILE A 215 -12.89 -12.56 -38.94
CA ILE A 215 -12.65 -11.47 -37.99
C ILE A 215 -12.41 -10.17 -38.74
N ASN A 216 -13.09 -9.10 -38.34
CA ASN A 216 -12.84 -7.76 -38.85
C ASN A 216 -11.75 -7.05 -38.04
N THR A 217 -10.51 -7.19 -38.49
CA THR A 217 -9.35 -6.54 -37.85
C THR A 217 -9.27 -5.02 -38.06
N SER A 218 -10.20 -4.42 -38.81
CA SER A 218 -10.30 -2.96 -38.95
C SER A 218 -11.08 -2.32 -37.80
N GLN A 219 -11.81 -3.12 -37.03
CA GLN A 219 -12.53 -2.68 -35.83
C GLN A 219 -11.65 -2.89 -34.59
N PRO A 220 -11.77 -2.03 -33.56
CA PRO A 220 -11.01 -2.19 -32.33
C PRO A 220 -11.37 -3.50 -31.62
N MET A 221 -10.37 -4.21 -31.15
CA MET A 221 -10.51 -5.43 -30.36
C MET A 221 -10.03 -5.13 -28.93
N TYR A 222 -10.80 -5.54 -27.93
CA TYR A 222 -10.46 -5.27 -26.54
C TYR A 222 -10.26 -6.57 -25.78
N LEU A 223 -9.18 -6.64 -25.00
CA LEU A 223 -9.00 -7.64 -23.96
C LEU A 223 -9.37 -7.01 -22.63
N ASP A 224 -10.45 -7.47 -22.00
CA ASP A 224 -10.94 -7.00 -20.71
C ASP A 224 -10.56 -8.03 -19.64
N TRP A 225 -9.67 -7.64 -18.73
CA TRP A 225 -9.19 -8.47 -17.63
C TRP A 225 -9.68 -7.91 -16.30
N GLN A 226 -10.41 -8.72 -15.54
CA GLN A 226 -11.01 -8.30 -14.27
C GLN A 226 -10.68 -9.27 -13.15
N LEU A 227 -10.55 -8.74 -11.94
CA LEU A 227 -10.31 -9.51 -10.73
C LEU A 227 -11.00 -8.86 -9.52
N LYS A 228 -11.84 -9.64 -8.84
CA LYS A 228 -12.38 -9.35 -7.53
C LYS A 228 -11.50 -10.00 -6.46
N GLY A 229 -10.68 -9.21 -5.78
CA GLY A 229 -9.70 -9.70 -4.83
C GLY A 229 -10.35 -10.23 -3.55
N TYR A 230 -10.00 -11.47 -3.18
CA TYR A 230 -10.33 -12.05 -1.87
C TYR A 230 -9.48 -11.44 -0.75
N ARG A 231 -10.04 -11.45 0.46
CA ARG A 231 -9.31 -11.26 1.72
C ARG A 231 -8.48 -12.49 2.05
N HIS A 232 -7.22 -12.28 2.41
CA HIS A 232 -6.27 -13.31 2.83
C HIS A 232 -5.72 -13.10 4.25
N ALA A 233 -5.79 -11.89 4.79
CA ALA A 233 -5.24 -11.51 6.09
C ALA A 233 -6.31 -11.35 7.17
N LYS A 234 -5.85 -11.36 8.43
CA LYS A 234 -6.71 -11.27 9.61
C LYS A 234 -7.45 -9.92 9.70
N SER A 235 -6.84 -8.81 9.32
CA SER A 235 -7.52 -7.51 9.19
C SER A 235 -7.75 -7.19 7.72
N ILE A 236 -9.03 -7.09 7.32
CA ILE A 236 -9.38 -6.75 5.95
C ILE A 236 -9.00 -5.30 5.60
N SER A 237 -9.16 -4.36 6.53
CA SER A 237 -8.78 -2.96 6.32
C SER A 237 -7.29 -2.75 6.21
N TYR A 238 -6.51 -3.49 7.02
CA TYR A 238 -5.06 -3.50 6.90
C TYR A 238 -4.63 -4.05 5.54
N GLU A 239 -5.17 -5.20 5.13
CA GLU A 239 -4.90 -5.79 3.82
C GLU A 239 -5.26 -4.84 2.68
N ASN A 240 -6.48 -4.31 2.70
CA ASN A 240 -7.02 -3.43 1.68
C ASN A 240 -6.19 -2.15 1.49
N ARG A 241 -5.59 -1.61 2.56
CA ARG A 241 -4.67 -0.46 2.50
C ARG A 241 -3.42 -0.75 1.66
N TYR A 242 -2.97 -2.01 1.62
CA TYR A 242 -1.80 -2.43 0.84
C TYR A 242 -2.19 -3.12 -0.47
N SER A 243 -3.47 -3.42 -0.70
CA SER A 243 -3.99 -3.86 -1.99
C SER A 243 -4.10 -2.68 -2.96
N ARG A 244 -3.51 -2.80 -4.16
CA ARG A 244 -3.38 -1.66 -5.09
C ARG A 244 -3.10 -2.13 -6.52
N LEU A 245 -3.66 -1.41 -7.50
CA LEU A 245 -3.28 -1.57 -8.90
C LEU A 245 -2.02 -0.75 -9.19
N THR A 246 -0.99 -1.40 -9.74
CA THR A 246 0.27 -0.77 -10.19
C THR A 246 0.57 -1.20 -11.61
N TYR A 247 1.16 -0.34 -12.43
CA TYR A 247 1.46 -0.63 -13.84
C TYR A 247 2.73 0.10 -14.32
N GLU A 248 3.33 -0.44 -15.39
CA GLU A 248 4.41 0.20 -16.16
C GLU A 248 3.88 0.68 -17.51
N TYR A 249 4.33 1.85 -17.90
CA TYR A 249 3.95 2.53 -19.14
C TYR A 249 5.15 3.30 -19.70
N ASP A 250 5.14 3.58 -20.99
CA ASP A 250 6.21 4.33 -21.66
C ASP A 250 7.61 3.71 -21.39
N GLY A 251 7.66 2.38 -21.34
CA GLY A 251 8.86 1.54 -21.19
C GLY A 251 9.43 1.40 -19.77
N GLU A 252 9.56 2.49 -19.00
CA GLU A 252 10.21 2.47 -17.68
C GLU A 252 9.49 3.32 -16.62
N LYS A 253 8.38 3.97 -16.98
CA LYS A 253 7.62 4.76 -16.02
C LYS A 253 6.64 3.86 -15.29
N HIS A 254 6.43 4.14 -14.01
CA HIS A 254 5.49 3.39 -13.18
C HIS A 254 4.49 4.33 -12.54
N SER A 255 3.24 3.89 -12.53
CA SER A 255 2.16 4.58 -11.85
C SER A 255 1.21 3.57 -11.21
N LYS A 256 0.21 4.09 -10.49
CA LYS A 256 -0.59 3.31 -9.55
C LYS A 256 -1.88 4.03 -9.18
N LEU A 257 -3.00 3.31 -9.24
CA LEU A 257 -4.30 3.84 -8.81
C LEU A 257 -4.39 3.95 -7.30
N SER A 258 -5.25 4.81 -6.78
CA SER A 258 -5.52 5.03 -5.36
C SER A 258 -5.79 3.71 -4.62
N PRO A 259 -5.23 3.49 -3.42
CA PRO A 259 -5.55 2.33 -2.61
C PRO A 259 -6.91 2.46 -1.89
N THR A 260 -7.64 3.57 -2.05
CA THR A 260 -8.92 3.84 -1.38
C THR A 260 -9.91 4.49 -2.34
N GLY A 261 -11.19 4.17 -2.19
CA GLY A 261 -12.25 4.70 -3.05
C GLY A 261 -12.26 4.11 -4.46
N GLU A 262 -12.86 4.85 -5.39
CA GLU A 262 -12.89 4.53 -6.82
C GLU A 262 -11.84 5.36 -7.55
N ASP A 263 -11.10 4.74 -8.46
CA ASP A 263 -10.08 5.40 -9.27
C ASP A 263 -9.96 4.71 -10.63
N ASP A 264 -9.71 5.50 -11.67
CA ASP A 264 -9.51 5.02 -13.04
C ASP A 264 -8.49 5.89 -13.78
N GLU A 265 -7.78 5.27 -14.72
CA GLU A 265 -6.78 5.95 -15.54
C GLU A 265 -6.79 5.36 -16.95
N LEU A 266 -6.59 6.22 -17.96
CA LEU A 266 -6.39 5.81 -19.34
C LEU A 266 -4.92 6.02 -19.70
N GLU A 267 -4.17 4.93 -19.79
CA GLU A 267 -2.73 4.97 -20.04
C GLU A 267 -2.37 4.37 -21.39
N LYS A 268 -1.24 4.81 -21.96
CA LYS A 268 -0.71 4.34 -23.24
C LYS A 268 0.60 3.60 -23.07
N ASP A 269 0.90 2.73 -24.03
CA ASP A 269 2.15 1.97 -24.08
C ASP A 269 2.42 1.18 -22.79
N VAL A 270 1.38 0.55 -22.26
CA VAL A 270 1.44 -0.25 -21.02
C VAL A 270 2.05 -1.61 -21.31
N THR A 271 3.10 -1.97 -20.57
CA THR A 271 3.89 -3.20 -20.75
C THR A 271 3.58 -4.26 -19.70
N TRP A 272 3.21 -3.84 -18.49
CA TRP A 272 2.66 -4.73 -17.48
C TRP A 272 1.72 -4.01 -16.52
N MET A 273 0.83 -4.78 -15.91
CA MET A 273 -0.07 -4.33 -14.86
C MET A 273 -0.21 -5.41 -13.79
N ASN A 274 -0.43 -4.98 -12.55
CA ASN A 274 -0.48 -5.85 -11.38
C ASN A 274 -1.68 -5.50 -10.52
N PHE A 275 -2.55 -6.49 -10.32
CA PHE A 275 -3.63 -6.48 -9.33
C PHE A 275 -3.09 -7.08 -8.03
N ARG A 276 -2.58 -6.23 -7.14
CA ARG A 276 -1.98 -6.67 -5.87
C ARG A 276 -3.01 -6.82 -4.77
N GLN A 277 -3.10 -8.00 -4.18
CA GLN A 277 -3.86 -8.34 -2.97
C GLN A 277 -2.91 -8.43 -1.77
N HIS A 278 -2.36 -7.28 -1.35
CA HIS A 278 -1.34 -7.16 -0.31
C HIS A 278 -0.11 -8.07 -0.55
N PHE A 279 -0.05 -9.25 0.08
CA PHE A 279 1.05 -10.21 -0.01
C PHE A 279 1.02 -11.10 -1.25
N PHE A 280 0.00 -10.97 -2.10
CA PHE A 280 -0.09 -11.72 -3.35
C PHE A 280 -0.39 -10.80 -4.52
N SER A 281 -0.05 -11.27 -5.72
CA SER A 281 -0.13 -10.51 -6.96
C SER A 281 -0.65 -11.37 -8.09
N SER A 282 -1.56 -10.79 -8.86
CA SER A 282 -1.95 -11.26 -10.19
C SER A 282 -1.43 -10.25 -11.21
N MET A 283 -0.54 -10.63 -12.12
CA MET A 283 0.02 -9.72 -13.14
C MET A 283 -0.23 -10.22 -14.55
N LEU A 284 -0.39 -9.26 -15.46
CA LEU A 284 -0.38 -9.48 -16.90
C LEU A 284 0.71 -8.61 -17.51
N LEU A 285 1.60 -9.25 -18.27
CA LEU A 285 2.72 -8.63 -18.96
C LEU A 285 2.61 -8.89 -20.45
N THR A 286 3.14 -8.01 -21.28
CA THR A 286 3.14 -8.16 -22.74
C THR A 286 4.49 -7.77 -23.34
N ASP A 287 4.94 -8.50 -24.37
CA ASP A 287 6.13 -8.12 -25.14
C ASP A 287 5.83 -7.01 -26.16
N THR A 288 4.56 -6.84 -26.52
CA THR A 288 4.08 -5.74 -27.36
C THR A 288 3.26 -4.80 -26.50
N PRO A 289 3.74 -3.58 -26.18
CA PRO A 289 3.01 -2.64 -25.35
C PRO A 289 1.56 -2.46 -25.82
N PHE A 290 0.62 -2.45 -24.88
CA PHE A 290 -0.76 -2.14 -25.18
C PHE A 290 -0.85 -0.64 -25.45
N LYS A 291 -1.30 -0.28 -26.66
CA LYS A 291 -1.38 1.10 -27.10
C LYS A 291 -2.26 1.97 -26.22
N GLU A 292 -3.32 1.39 -25.68
CA GLU A 292 -4.25 2.05 -24.77
C GLU A 292 -4.81 1.02 -23.79
N VAL A 293 -4.80 1.34 -22.50
CA VAL A 293 -5.38 0.54 -21.44
C VAL A 293 -6.19 1.44 -20.51
N LYS A 294 -7.49 1.14 -20.37
CA LYS A 294 -8.31 1.72 -19.30
C LYS A 294 -8.18 0.84 -18.06
N LEU A 295 -7.54 1.39 -17.03
CA LEU A 295 -7.34 0.74 -15.74
C LEU A 295 -8.39 1.24 -14.76
N THR A 296 -8.96 0.34 -13.96
CA THR A 296 -9.96 0.69 -12.94
C THR A 296 -9.69 -0.05 -11.63
N SER A 297 -9.97 0.62 -10.51
CA SER A 297 -9.90 0.05 -9.17
C SER A 297 -11.05 0.60 -8.32
N VAL A 298 -11.87 -0.29 -7.77
CA VAL A 298 -12.97 0.05 -6.87
C VAL A 298 -12.73 -0.59 -5.51
N ASP A 299 -12.74 0.22 -4.47
CA ASP A 299 -12.69 -0.25 -3.09
C ASP A 299 -14.02 -0.88 -2.66
N LEU A 300 -13.97 -2.14 -2.24
CA LEU A 300 -15.14 -2.91 -1.81
C LEU A 300 -15.30 -2.91 -0.28
N VAL A 301 -14.32 -2.40 0.47
CA VAL A 301 -14.39 -2.35 1.94
C VAL A 301 -14.91 -0.97 2.35
N LYS A 302 -16.22 -0.86 2.56
CA LYS A 302 -16.88 0.36 3.04
C LYS A 302 -17.18 0.29 4.53
N ASP A 303 -17.55 -0.90 5.00
CA ASP A 303 -17.77 -1.22 6.41
C ASP A 303 -17.11 -2.56 6.74
N GLU A 304 -16.13 -2.56 7.63
CA GLU A 304 -15.33 -3.74 7.99
C GLU A 304 -16.16 -4.84 8.68
N GLU A 305 -17.32 -4.51 9.25
CA GLU A 305 -18.22 -5.48 9.89
C GLU A 305 -19.10 -6.22 8.89
N VAL A 306 -19.35 -5.62 7.72
CA VAL A 306 -20.22 -6.16 6.66
C VAL A 306 -19.38 -6.73 5.52
N ASP A 307 -18.41 -5.96 5.04
CA ASP A 307 -17.57 -6.26 3.90
C ASP A 307 -16.37 -7.11 4.35
N THR A 308 -16.60 -8.42 4.49
CA THR A 308 -15.63 -9.33 5.14
C THR A 308 -14.87 -10.25 4.18
N THR A 309 -15.31 -10.35 2.93
CA THR A 309 -14.83 -11.36 1.95
C THR A 309 -13.90 -10.79 0.88
N PHE A 310 -14.20 -9.60 0.35
CA PHE A 310 -13.52 -9.03 -0.81
C PHE A 310 -12.89 -7.68 -0.47
N THR A 311 -11.70 -7.42 -1.02
CA THR A 311 -10.99 -6.15 -0.78
C THR A 311 -11.27 -5.14 -1.89
N LYS A 312 -11.02 -5.50 -3.15
CA LYS A 312 -11.11 -4.59 -4.30
C LYS A 312 -11.61 -5.29 -5.55
N GLN A 313 -12.25 -4.52 -6.43
CA GLN A 313 -12.49 -4.90 -7.82
C GLN A 313 -11.46 -4.19 -8.70
N TYR A 314 -10.71 -4.94 -9.48
CA TYR A 314 -9.77 -4.44 -10.47
C TYR A 314 -10.29 -4.70 -11.88
N GLY A 315 -9.95 -3.79 -12.80
CA GLY A 315 -10.21 -3.95 -14.22
C GLY A 315 -9.10 -3.35 -15.07
N ALA A 316 -8.86 -3.99 -16.21
CA ALA A 316 -7.98 -3.49 -17.25
C ALA A 316 -8.55 -3.84 -18.62
N LYS A 317 -8.99 -2.81 -19.36
CA LYS A 317 -9.50 -2.93 -20.72
C LYS A 317 -8.43 -2.46 -21.70
N MET A 318 -7.79 -3.41 -22.37
CA MET A 318 -6.64 -3.22 -23.23
C MET A 318 -7.06 -3.22 -24.70
N LEU A 319 -6.64 -2.23 -25.48
CA LEU A 319 -6.80 -2.23 -26.92
C LEU A 319 -5.74 -3.14 -27.58
N LEU A 320 -6.20 -4.14 -28.34
CA LEU A 320 -5.35 -5.01 -29.15
C LEU A 320 -5.32 -4.54 -30.61
N GLU A 321 -4.13 -4.53 -31.20
CA GLU A 321 -3.87 -4.22 -32.60
C GLU A 321 -3.38 -5.48 -33.33
N PRO A 322 -4.19 -6.05 -34.24
CA PRO A 322 -3.78 -7.17 -35.07
C PRO A 322 -2.52 -6.84 -35.90
N LYS A 323 -1.59 -7.79 -35.99
CA LYS A 323 -0.40 -7.68 -36.84
C LYS A 323 -0.63 -8.51 -38.11
N ASN A 324 -0.46 -7.88 -39.28
CA ASN A 324 -0.66 -8.53 -40.58
C ASN A 324 -2.03 -9.24 -40.73
N GLY A 325 -3.10 -8.67 -40.16
CA GLY A 325 -4.45 -9.25 -40.22
C GLY A 325 -4.72 -10.40 -39.24
N ALA A 326 -3.79 -10.68 -38.32
CA ALA A 326 -3.95 -11.71 -37.30
C ALA A 326 -3.68 -11.18 -35.89
N LEU A 327 -4.35 -11.75 -34.89
CA LEU A 327 -3.95 -11.64 -33.50
C LEU A 327 -2.65 -12.43 -33.29
N ALA A 328 -1.66 -11.77 -32.70
CA ALA A 328 -0.38 -12.37 -32.33
C ALA A 328 0.20 -11.58 -31.14
N TYR A 329 -0.25 -11.94 -29.94
CA TYR A 329 0.17 -11.32 -28.68
C TYR A 329 0.82 -12.35 -27.78
N ASN A 330 2.11 -12.16 -27.50
CA ASN A 330 2.86 -12.92 -26.49
C ASN A 330 2.87 -12.13 -25.18
N MET A 331 2.47 -12.80 -24.12
CA MET A 331 2.25 -12.26 -22.79
C MET A 331 2.76 -13.22 -21.72
N ASN A 332 2.80 -12.76 -20.49
CA ASN A 332 3.01 -13.59 -19.32
C ASN A 332 1.94 -13.30 -18.28
N MET A 333 1.48 -14.35 -17.60
CA MET A 333 0.60 -14.22 -16.45
C MET A 333 1.35 -14.68 -15.20
N TYR A 334 1.30 -13.88 -14.15
CA TYR A 334 1.87 -14.21 -12.85
C TYR A 334 0.77 -14.35 -11.81
N TYR A 335 0.77 -15.45 -11.06
CA TYR A 335 -0.10 -15.66 -9.91
C TYR A 335 0.74 -16.19 -8.76
N GLY A 336 1.05 -15.34 -7.78
CA GLY A 336 1.99 -15.73 -6.75
C GLY A 336 2.20 -14.68 -5.65
N PRO A 337 3.19 -14.91 -4.78
CA PRO A 337 3.53 -13.98 -3.70
C PRO A 337 4.04 -12.63 -4.22
N SER A 338 3.70 -11.56 -3.51
CA SER A 338 4.27 -10.23 -3.72
C SER A 338 5.62 -10.15 -3.02
N ASP A 339 6.66 -10.67 -3.66
CA ASP A 339 8.01 -10.75 -3.11
C ASP A 339 9.04 -10.07 -4.01
N TYR A 340 9.94 -9.31 -3.38
CA TYR A 340 10.96 -8.53 -4.09
C TYR A 340 11.97 -9.42 -4.83
N GLN A 341 12.41 -10.54 -4.23
CA GLN A 341 13.40 -11.41 -4.86
C GLN A 341 12.80 -12.16 -6.04
N ILE A 342 11.55 -12.61 -5.91
CA ILE A 342 10.81 -13.26 -7.01
C ILE A 342 10.63 -12.29 -8.17
N PHE A 343 10.16 -11.06 -7.93
CA PHE A 343 9.99 -10.07 -9.00
C PHE A 343 11.33 -9.68 -9.65
N LYS A 344 12.38 -9.51 -8.85
CA LYS A 344 13.72 -9.24 -9.38
C LYS A 344 14.27 -10.38 -10.24
N LYS A 345 13.98 -11.64 -9.90
CA LYS A 345 14.37 -12.83 -10.68
C LYS A 345 13.69 -12.83 -12.06
N TYR A 346 12.40 -12.52 -12.12
CA TYR A 346 11.67 -12.42 -13.39
C TYR A 346 12.08 -11.22 -14.25
N GLY A 347 12.61 -10.16 -13.64
CA GLY A 347 13.08 -8.97 -14.35
C GLY A 347 11.95 -8.02 -14.73
N ARG A 348 12.10 -7.29 -15.84
CA ARG A 348 11.09 -6.34 -16.38
C ARG A 348 10.60 -5.27 -15.38
N ASN A 349 11.49 -4.84 -14.47
CA ASN A 349 11.20 -3.86 -13.41
C ASN A 349 9.98 -4.21 -12.54
N LEU A 350 9.61 -5.50 -12.43
CA LEU A 350 8.46 -5.94 -11.63
C LEU A 350 8.63 -5.61 -10.14
N ASP A 351 9.87 -5.42 -9.67
CA ASP A 351 10.13 -5.03 -8.29
C ASP A 351 9.60 -3.63 -7.95
N GLU A 352 9.31 -2.78 -8.94
CA GLU A 352 8.63 -1.49 -8.73
C GLU A 352 7.15 -1.64 -8.34
N ALA A 353 6.57 -2.83 -8.52
CA ALA A 353 5.26 -3.16 -7.96
C ALA A 353 5.26 -3.27 -6.43
N MET A 354 6.44 -3.39 -5.78
CA MET A 354 6.56 -3.47 -4.33
C MET A 354 6.39 -2.09 -3.67
N PRO A 355 5.65 -1.97 -2.55
CA PRO A 355 5.39 -0.69 -1.91
C PRO A 355 6.55 -0.23 -1.00
N LEU A 356 7.77 -0.16 -1.55
CA LEU A 356 9.02 0.08 -0.80
C LEU A 356 9.30 1.57 -0.50
N GLY A 357 8.37 2.46 -0.83
CA GLY A 357 8.54 3.91 -0.70
C GLY A 357 9.20 4.57 -1.92
N TRP A 358 9.11 5.89 -1.99
CA TRP A 358 9.57 6.68 -3.15
C TRP A 358 11.02 7.15 -3.01
N GLY A 359 11.72 7.38 -4.13
CA GLY A 359 13.05 8.00 -4.16
C GLY A 359 14.07 7.32 -3.22
N ILE A 360 14.68 8.11 -2.32
CA ILE A 360 15.71 7.63 -1.39
C ILE A 360 15.23 6.50 -0.46
N PHE A 361 13.94 6.48 -0.12
CA PHE A 361 13.38 5.47 0.78
C PHE A 361 13.37 4.09 0.13
N GLY A 362 12.95 4.02 -1.13
CA GLY A 362 13.00 2.80 -1.94
C GLY A 362 14.43 2.31 -2.13
N ILE A 363 15.39 3.21 -2.37
CA ILE A 363 16.82 2.86 -2.50
C ILE A 363 17.34 2.19 -1.20
N ILE A 364 17.03 2.78 -0.02
CA ILE A 364 17.43 2.20 1.26
C ILE A 364 16.83 0.79 1.44
N ASN A 365 15.56 0.61 1.08
CA ASN A 365 14.92 -0.70 1.18
C ASN A 365 15.53 -1.73 0.24
N LYS A 366 15.65 -1.42 -1.06
CA LYS A 366 16.15 -2.33 -2.09
C LYS A 366 17.61 -2.77 -1.84
N TYR A 367 18.47 -1.86 -1.39
CA TYR A 367 19.91 -2.12 -1.32
C TYR A 367 20.45 -2.37 0.09
N ILE A 368 19.73 -1.99 1.15
CA ILE A 368 20.20 -2.14 2.53
C ILE A 368 19.26 -3.05 3.33
N ILE A 369 17.98 -2.70 3.43
CA ILE A 369 17.06 -3.36 4.37
C ILE A 369 16.70 -4.77 3.90
N ILE A 370 16.24 -4.94 2.66
CA ILE A 370 15.80 -6.24 2.14
C ILE A 370 16.97 -7.26 2.13
N PRO A 371 18.16 -6.95 1.57
CA PRO A 371 19.27 -7.92 1.56
C PRO A 371 19.75 -8.28 2.96
N LEU A 372 19.83 -7.29 3.87
CA LEU A 372 20.25 -7.54 5.25
C LEU A 372 19.22 -8.37 6.01
N PHE A 373 17.92 -8.10 5.82
CA PHE A 373 16.87 -8.86 6.49
C PHE A 373 16.82 -10.30 5.97
N GLY A 374 16.88 -10.52 4.65
CA GLY A 374 16.95 -11.86 4.05
C GLY A 374 18.10 -12.68 4.60
N LEU A 375 19.30 -12.09 4.67
CA LEU A 375 20.48 -12.74 5.27
C LEU A 375 20.25 -13.11 6.75
N LEU A 376 19.55 -12.27 7.52
CA LEU A 376 19.28 -12.57 8.92
C LEU A 376 18.25 -13.69 9.07
N THR A 377 17.21 -13.71 8.23
CA THR A 377 16.16 -14.73 8.26
C THR A 377 16.62 -16.11 7.79
N ASP A 378 17.72 -16.19 7.02
CA ASP A 378 18.33 -17.47 6.63
C ASP A 378 18.85 -18.27 7.84
N PHE A 379 19.26 -17.59 8.93
CA PHE A 379 19.87 -18.22 10.10
C PHE A 379 19.15 -17.94 11.42
N LEU A 380 18.25 -16.95 11.46
CA LEU A 380 17.54 -16.53 12.67
C LEU A 380 16.02 -16.60 12.48
N PRO A 381 15.25 -16.95 13.52
CA PRO A 381 13.81 -16.75 13.53
C PRO A 381 13.44 -15.30 13.22
N ALA A 382 12.36 -15.07 12.46
CA ALA A 382 11.99 -13.75 11.95
C ALA A 382 11.92 -12.65 13.02
N GLY A 383 11.33 -12.93 14.19
CA GLY A 383 11.29 -11.94 15.29
C GLY A 383 12.66 -11.58 15.85
N ILE A 384 13.60 -12.54 15.90
CA ILE A 384 15.00 -12.29 16.29
C ILE A 384 15.72 -11.52 15.18
N ALA A 385 15.47 -11.84 13.91
CA ALA A 385 16.00 -11.09 12.78
C ALA A 385 15.57 -9.61 12.83
N ILE A 386 14.31 -9.32 13.19
CA ILE A 386 13.84 -7.93 13.43
C ILE A 386 14.67 -7.25 14.52
N ILE A 387 14.89 -7.92 15.65
CA ILE A 387 15.67 -7.38 16.77
C ILE A 387 17.11 -7.07 16.33
N VAL A 388 17.78 -8.03 15.69
CA VAL A 388 19.18 -7.90 15.26
C VAL A 388 19.30 -6.80 14.19
N LEU A 389 18.41 -6.77 13.20
CA LEU A 389 18.34 -5.70 12.20
C LEU A 389 18.23 -4.33 12.89
N THR A 390 17.33 -4.22 13.87
CA THR A 390 17.13 -2.98 14.64
C THR A 390 18.40 -2.55 15.37
N ILE A 391 19.09 -3.49 16.02
CA ILE A 391 20.37 -3.23 16.70
C ILE A 391 21.42 -2.71 15.70
N LEU A 392 21.60 -3.39 14.57
CA LEU A 392 22.58 -3.00 13.55
C LEU A 392 22.32 -1.58 13.03
N ILE A 393 21.08 -1.26 12.69
CA ILE A 393 20.68 0.06 12.22
C ILE A 393 20.88 1.12 13.31
N LYS A 394 20.52 0.82 14.57
CA LYS A 394 20.71 1.77 15.69
C LYS A 394 22.18 2.00 16.00
N LEU A 395 23.03 0.99 15.91
CA LEU A 395 24.47 1.11 16.09
C LEU A 395 25.09 1.95 14.97
N LEU A 396 24.69 1.72 13.72
CA LEU A 396 25.10 2.54 12.57
C LEU A 396 24.73 4.02 12.77
N LEU A 397 23.53 4.29 13.31
CA LEU A 397 23.04 5.63 13.59
C LEU A 397 23.49 6.19 14.96
N SER A 398 24.21 5.41 15.77
CA SER A 398 24.63 5.83 17.11
C SER A 398 25.51 7.08 17.15
N PRO A 399 26.42 7.35 16.17
CA PRO A 399 27.19 8.60 16.16
C PRO A 399 26.31 9.83 15.94
N VAL A 400 25.23 9.67 15.17
CA VAL A 400 24.23 10.70 14.90
C VAL A 400 23.43 10.98 16.18
N GLN A 401 22.99 9.92 16.87
CA GLN A 401 22.31 10.03 18.17
C GLN A 401 23.20 10.67 19.25
N TYR A 402 24.49 10.34 19.30
CA TYR A 402 25.43 10.96 20.23
C TYR A 402 25.50 12.49 20.04
N ARG A 403 25.55 12.98 18.79
CA ARG A 403 25.53 14.41 18.50
C ARG A 403 24.23 15.08 18.96
N GLN A 404 23.10 14.39 18.81
CA GLN A 404 21.79 14.83 19.29
C GLN A 404 21.77 14.96 20.82
N TYR A 405 22.21 13.93 21.54
CA TYR A 405 22.23 13.95 23.00
C TYR A 405 23.23 14.98 23.56
N LEU A 406 24.39 15.15 22.93
CA LEU A 406 25.33 16.21 23.30
C LEU A 406 24.70 17.60 23.15
N ALA A 407 23.90 17.83 22.10
CA ALA A 407 23.19 19.09 21.93
C ALA A 407 22.13 19.29 23.03
N GLN A 408 21.38 18.24 23.39
CA GLN A 408 20.41 18.28 24.49
C GLN A 408 21.08 18.52 25.85
N ALA A 409 22.21 17.88 26.14
CA ALA A 409 22.97 18.07 27.37
C ALA A 409 23.43 19.54 27.53
N LYS A 410 23.91 20.17 26.44
CA LYS A 410 24.25 21.60 26.47
C LYS A 410 23.05 22.50 26.78
N MET A 411 21.88 22.17 26.22
CA MET A 411 20.65 22.91 26.53
C MET A 411 20.24 22.76 27.99
N LYS A 412 20.37 21.55 28.55
CA LYS A 412 20.13 21.30 29.97
C LYS A 412 21.05 22.14 30.86
N VAL A 413 22.33 22.24 30.51
CA VAL A 413 23.32 23.06 31.25
C VAL A 413 23.00 24.56 31.17
N LEU A 414 22.47 25.04 30.04
CA LEU A 414 22.07 26.46 29.87
C LEU A 414 20.70 26.81 30.48
N LYS A 415 19.95 25.81 30.94
CA LYS A 415 18.61 25.98 31.49
C LYS A 415 18.51 27.09 32.56
N PRO A 416 19.38 27.16 33.60
CA PRO A 416 19.28 28.22 34.62
C PRO A 416 19.40 29.63 34.02
N GLU A 417 20.38 29.87 33.14
CA GLU A 417 20.57 31.17 32.49
C GLU A 417 19.41 31.55 31.57
N LEU A 418 18.83 30.56 30.89
CA LEU A 418 17.64 30.75 30.04
C LEU A 418 16.39 31.08 30.89
N ASP A 419 16.25 30.48 32.07
CA ASP A 419 15.16 30.78 33.00
C ASP A 419 15.33 32.18 33.63
N GLU A 420 16.55 32.63 33.86
CA GLU A 420 16.86 34.01 34.26
C GLU A 420 16.47 35.02 33.17
N ILE A 421 16.81 34.77 31.89
CA ILE A 421 16.36 35.60 30.76
C ILE A 421 14.84 35.70 30.73
N LYS A 422 14.15 34.56 30.87
CA LYS A 422 12.68 34.51 30.89
C LYS A 422 12.11 35.30 32.07
N ASN A 423 12.74 35.22 33.23
CA ASN A 423 12.32 35.96 34.42
C ASN A 423 12.58 37.47 34.33
N LYS A 424 13.67 37.88 33.66
CA LYS A 424 14.05 39.28 33.47
C LYS A 424 13.17 40.01 32.45
N TYR A 425 12.65 39.30 31.46
CA TYR A 425 11.89 39.90 30.34
C TYR A 425 10.47 39.35 30.20
N LYS A 426 9.82 38.95 31.31
CA LYS A 426 8.50 38.28 31.35
C LYS A 426 7.44 38.93 30.45
N ASP A 427 7.43 40.25 30.33
CA ASP A 427 6.42 41.00 29.55
C ASP A 427 6.82 41.28 28.10
N ASN A 428 8.01 40.83 27.67
CA ASN A 428 8.53 41.05 26.33
C ASN A 428 9.04 39.74 25.70
N ASN A 429 8.09 38.96 25.17
CA ASN A 429 8.35 37.70 24.47
C ASN A 429 9.38 37.83 23.34
N LEU A 430 9.43 38.97 22.66
CA LEU A 430 10.38 39.20 21.57
C LEU A 430 11.81 39.36 22.11
N LYS A 431 11.97 40.08 23.22
CA LYS A 431 13.26 40.22 23.91
C LYS A 431 13.71 38.92 24.57
N ILE A 432 12.78 38.13 25.12
CA ILE A 432 13.06 36.75 25.58
C ILE A 432 13.64 35.92 24.43
N GLN A 433 13.01 35.94 23.25
CA GLN A 433 13.48 35.19 22.08
C GLN A 433 14.86 35.68 21.62
N GLN A 434 15.09 36.98 21.51
CA GLN A 434 16.37 37.56 21.12
C GLN A 434 17.51 37.16 22.07
N GLU A 435 17.35 37.37 23.38
CA GLU A 435 18.39 37.07 24.37
C GLU A 435 18.62 35.55 24.50
N THR A 436 17.55 34.75 24.38
CA THR A 436 17.65 33.28 24.29
C THR A 436 18.51 32.86 23.10
N MET A 437 18.28 33.45 21.92
CA MET A 437 19.08 33.14 20.73
C MET A 437 20.53 33.61 20.87
N LYS A 438 20.77 34.80 21.45
CA LYS A 438 22.13 35.30 21.70
C LYS A 438 22.90 34.36 22.62
N LEU A 439 22.30 33.93 23.73
CA LEU A 439 22.90 33.00 24.68
C LEU A 439 23.18 31.62 24.06
N GLN A 440 22.21 31.08 23.31
CA GLN A 440 22.36 29.82 22.58
C GLN A 440 23.50 29.87 21.56
N ASN A 441 23.59 30.97 20.81
CA ASN A 441 24.64 31.17 19.81
C ASN A 441 26.02 31.32 20.44
N SER A 442 26.17 32.10 21.53
CA SER A 442 27.45 32.27 22.23
C SER A 442 27.92 30.98 22.91
N ALA A 443 27.01 30.21 23.48
CA ALA A 443 27.29 28.89 24.06
C ALA A 443 27.55 27.80 23.00
N GLY A 444 27.26 28.07 21.72
CA GLY A 444 27.33 27.09 20.65
C GLY A 444 26.34 25.93 20.82
N ALA A 445 25.23 26.17 21.53
CA ALA A 445 24.15 25.24 21.78
C ALA A 445 22.90 25.78 21.08
N SER A 446 22.38 25.08 20.07
CA SER A 446 21.19 25.51 19.35
C SER A 446 20.15 24.38 19.37
N PRO A 447 18.87 24.68 19.63
CA PRO A 447 17.78 23.71 19.52
C PRO A 447 17.75 23.04 18.14
N LEU A 448 18.03 23.78 17.07
CA LEU A 448 18.05 23.28 15.69
C LEU A 448 19.19 22.27 15.44
N LYS A 449 20.32 22.44 16.12
CA LYS A 449 21.43 21.47 16.05
C LYS A 449 21.09 20.16 16.76
N GLY A 450 20.09 20.17 17.65
CA GLY A 450 19.57 18.98 18.31
C GLY A 450 18.55 18.20 17.47
N CYS A 451 17.81 18.86 16.56
CA CYS A 451 16.84 18.17 15.69
C CYS A 451 17.41 17.75 14.32
N LEU A 452 18.49 18.38 13.85
CA LEU A 452 19.15 18.01 12.59
C LEU A 452 19.58 16.52 12.53
N PRO A 453 20.09 15.90 13.60
CA PRO A 453 20.34 14.45 13.63
C PRO A 453 19.09 13.60 13.47
N ALA A 454 17.92 14.05 13.96
CA ALA A 454 16.66 13.32 13.81
C ALA A 454 16.18 13.35 12.35
N LEU A 455 16.39 14.46 11.61
CA LEU A 455 16.09 14.54 10.18
C LEU A 455 16.88 13.49 9.37
N LEU A 456 18.13 13.22 9.74
CA LEU A 456 18.95 12.19 9.08
C LEU A 456 18.45 10.77 9.36
N GLN A 457 17.66 10.57 10.42
CA GLN A 457 17.07 9.25 10.75
C GLN A 457 15.73 9.00 10.04
N ILE A 458 15.03 10.06 9.60
CA ILE A 458 13.74 9.94 8.90
C ILE A 458 13.80 8.99 7.69
N PRO A 459 14.83 9.07 6.81
CA PRO A 459 14.96 8.14 5.68
C PRO A 459 14.97 6.67 6.09
N VAL A 460 15.79 6.33 7.09
CA VAL A 460 15.93 4.94 7.56
C VAL A 460 14.66 4.47 8.26
N PHE A 461 14.04 5.34 9.06
CA PHE A 461 12.78 5.05 9.73
C PHE A 461 11.65 4.77 8.73
N TYR A 462 11.48 5.62 7.72
CA TYR A 462 10.42 5.47 6.74
C TYR A 462 10.66 4.26 5.82
N ALA A 463 11.92 3.94 5.51
CA ALA A 463 12.28 2.71 4.82
C ALA A 463 11.78 1.49 5.60
N LEU A 464 12.11 1.38 6.90
CA LEU A 464 11.63 0.29 7.75
C LEU A 464 10.10 0.29 7.92
N PHE A 465 9.47 1.46 7.99
CA PHE A 465 8.01 1.59 8.08
C PHE A 465 7.28 1.07 6.83
N THR A 466 7.88 1.19 5.66
CA THR A 466 7.33 0.67 4.39
C THR A 466 7.72 -0.79 4.13
N PHE A 467 8.88 -1.21 4.65
CA PHE A 467 9.38 -2.57 4.53
C PHE A 467 8.55 -3.58 5.33
N PHE A 468 8.40 -3.40 6.65
CA PHE A 468 7.78 -4.44 7.49
C PHE A 468 6.35 -4.82 7.05
N PRO A 469 5.46 -3.89 6.65
CA PRO A 469 4.13 -4.24 6.14
C PRO A 469 4.12 -5.03 4.83
N SER A 470 5.21 -5.00 4.06
CA SER A 470 5.31 -5.62 2.73
C SER A 470 6.29 -6.80 2.68
N ALA A 471 6.99 -7.09 3.77
CA ALA A 471 7.94 -8.18 3.85
C ALA A 471 7.22 -9.53 3.93
N PHE A 472 7.19 -10.25 2.80
CA PHE A 472 6.56 -11.56 2.70
C PHE A 472 7.15 -12.58 3.69
N ASP A 473 8.46 -12.49 3.98
CA ASP A 473 9.17 -13.35 4.94
C ASP A 473 8.63 -13.31 6.37
N LEU A 474 7.86 -12.27 6.74
CA LEU A 474 7.23 -12.15 8.05
C LEU A 474 5.88 -12.87 8.12
N ARG A 475 5.31 -13.20 6.97
CA ARG A 475 3.98 -13.78 6.88
C ARG A 475 3.93 -15.13 7.57
N GLN A 476 2.99 -15.28 8.50
CA GLN A 476 2.80 -16.50 9.30
C GLN A 476 4.06 -16.94 10.07
N LYS A 477 4.97 -16.01 10.39
CA LYS A 477 6.08 -16.28 11.29
C LYS A 477 5.71 -15.84 12.70
N SER A 478 5.80 -16.75 13.66
CA SER A 478 5.49 -16.46 15.06
C SER A 478 6.71 -15.91 15.82
N PHE A 479 6.43 -15.13 16.87
CA PHE A 479 7.43 -14.68 17.84
C PHE A 479 6.77 -14.30 19.17
N LEU A 480 7.23 -14.91 20.27
CA LEU A 480 6.67 -14.74 21.61
C LEU A 480 5.17 -15.09 21.65
N TRP A 481 4.29 -14.10 21.86
CA TRP A 481 2.83 -14.25 21.86
C TRP A 481 2.17 -13.91 20.52
N ALA A 482 2.93 -13.38 19.55
CA ALA A 482 2.40 -13.07 18.23
C ALA A 482 2.53 -14.31 17.36
N ASP A 483 1.40 -14.84 16.89
CA ASP A 483 1.37 -16.01 16.01
C ASP A 483 1.79 -15.67 14.57
N ASP A 484 1.63 -14.40 14.17
CA ASP A 484 1.96 -13.90 12.83
C ASP A 484 2.52 -12.47 12.89
N LEU A 485 3.80 -12.31 12.52
CA LEU A 485 4.49 -11.02 12.47
C LEU A 485 3.99 -10.08 11.36
N SER A 486 3.27 -10.59 10.36
CA SER A 486 2.67 -9.80 9.29
C SER A 486 1.25 -9.28 9.61
N SER A 487 0.64 -9.83 10.66
CA SER A 487 -0.67 -9.44 11.17
C SER A 487 -0.52 -8.76 12.54
N TYR A 488 -1.58 -8.12 13.03
CA TYR A 488 -1.65 -7.65 14.40
C TYR A 488 -1.56 -8.82 15.40
N ASP A 489 -0.94 -8.59 16.55
CA ASP A 489 -0.92 -9.54 17.66
C ASP A 489 -2.19 -9.41 18.53
N THR A 490 -2.58 -10.45 19.25
CA THR A 490 -3.80 -10.41 20.06
C THR A 490 -3.57 -11.08 21.41
N ILE A 491 -3.75 -10.32 22.49
CA ILE A 491 -3.71 -10.86 23.87
C ILE A 491 -5.08 -10.89 24.54
N ALA A 492 -6.03 -10.09 24.05
CA ALA A 492 -7.41 -10.08 24.52
C ALA A 492 -8.33 -9.58 23.41
N GLU A 493 -9.48 -10.22 23.27
CA GLU A 493 -10.58 -9.76 22.41
C GLU A 493 -11.58 -8.97 23.27
N LEU A 494 -12.09 -7.88 22.73
CA LEU A 494 -13.08 -7.02 23.35
C LEU A 494 -14.47 -7.43 22.84
N PRO A 495 -15.50 -7.48 23.69
CA PRO A 495 -16.87 -7.78 23.26
C PRO A 495 -17.55 -6.62 22.51
N PHE A 496 -16.82 -5.56 22.19
CA PHE A 496 -17.28 -4.37 21.49
C PHE A 496 -16.14 -3.76 20.67
N ASN A 497 -16.47 -3.09 19.57
CA ASN A 497 -15.51 -2.36 18.75
C ASN A 497 -15.33 -0.92 19.28
N ILE A 498 -14.08 -0.48 19.48
CA ILE A 498 -13.75 0.90 19.80
C ILE A 498 -13.34 1.63 18.51
N PRO A 499 -14.00 2.75 18.13
CA PRO A 499 -13.64 3.52 16.95
C PRO A 499 -12.14 3.87 16.91
N PHE A 500 -11.52 3.67 15.74
CA PHE A 500 -10.08 3.84 15.47
C PHE A 500 -9.12 2.86 16.17
N TYR A 501 -9.55 2.16 17.23
CA TYR A 501 -8.71 1.22 17.98
C TYR A 501 -8.96 -0.24 17.56
N GLY A 502 -10.22 -0.60 17.31
CA GLY A 502 -10.64 -1.95 16.95
C GLY A 502 -11.28 -2.71 18.12
N ASP A 503 -11.41 -4.02 17.94
CA ASP A 503 -12.09 -4.99 18.79
C ASP A 503 -11.12 -5.89 19.58
N HIS A 504 -9.83 -5.61 19.55
CA HIS A 504 -8.81 -6.42 20.21
C HIS A 504 -7.73 -5.57 20.86
N VAL A 505 -6.91 -6.20 21.70
CA VAL A 505 -5.77 -5.57 22.37
C VAL A 505 -4.47 -6.24 21.93
N SER A 506 -3.59 -5.43 21.36
CA SER A 506 -2.26 -5.83 20.88
C SER A 506 -1.18 -5.43 21.90
N LEU A 507 -0.34 -6.37 22.33
CA LEU A 507 0.65 -6.14 23.38
C LEU A 507 1.91 -5.45 22.85
N PHE A 508 2.38 -5.77 21.64
CA PHE A 508 3.54 -5.05 21.08
C PHE A 508 3.29 -3.53 20.94
N PRO A 509 2.14 -3.07 20.44
CA PRO A 509 1.78 -1.66 20.47
C PRO A 509 1.79 -1.04 21.86
N ILE A 510 1.27 -1.72 22.89
CA ILE A 510 1.31 -1.25 24.28
C ILE A 510 2.75 -1.07 24.76
N LEU A 511 3.59 -2.09 24.55
CA LEU A 511 5.00 -2.05 24.94
C LEU A 511 5.78 -0.97 24.20
N ALA A 512 5.55 -0.82 22.90
CA ALA A 512 6.12 0.24 22.09
C ALA A 512 5.70 1.62 22.61
N SER A 513 4.42 1.83 22.91
CA SER A 513 3.91 3.09 23.46
C SER A 513 4.48 3.40 24.84
N ILE A 514 4.62 2.42 25.73
CA ILE A 514 5.31 2.60 27.02
C ILE A 514 6.77 3.00 26.79
N ALA A 515 7.48 2.35 25.89
CA ALA A 515 8.86 2.68 25.57
C ALA A 515 8.99 4.09 24.99
N ILE A 516 8.09 4.50 24.08
CA ILE A 516 8.02 5.87 23.54
C ILE A 516 7.76 6.86 24.67
N PHE A 517 6.82 6.57 25.57
CA PHE A 517 6.51 7.43 26.71
C PHE A 517 7.73 7.63 27.62
N VAL A 518 8.42 6.54 28.00
CA VAL A 518 9.65 6.59 28.81
C VAL A 518 10.74 7.39 28.09
N TYR A 519 10.96 7.13 26.79
CA TYR A 519 11.92 7.86 25.97
C TYR A 519 11.59 9.37 25.91
N MET A 520 10.32 9.72 25.72
CA MET A 520 9.87 11.11 25.71
C MET A 520 10.04 11.77 27.07
N MET A 521 9.75 11.08 28.17
CA MET A 521 9.95 11.61 29.52
C MET A 521 11.43 11.93 29.78
N MET A 522 12.34 11.05 29.32
CA MET A 522 13.79 11.25 29.46
C MET A 522 14.34 12.40 28.62
N THR A 523 13.84 12.57 27.39
CA THR A 523 14.33 13.61 26.45
C THR A 523 13.65 14.96 26.64
N MET A 524 12.34 14.97 26.85
CA MET A 524 11.54 16.19 26.94
C MET A 524 11.43 16.72 28.36
N GLY A 525 11.49 15.85 29.39
CA GLY A 525 11.45 16.25 30.80
C GLY A 525 12.48 17.34 31.16
N ALA A 526 13.63 17.37 30.47
CA ALA A 526 14.65 18.39 30.65
C ALA A 526 14.27 19.77 30.06
N ASN A 527 13.53 19.80 28.94
CA ASN A 527 13.26 20.98 28.10
C ASN A 527 11.82 21.57 28.22
N MET A 528 10.98 20.98 29.08
CA MET A 528 9.53 21.24 29.24
C MET A 528 9.06 22.70 29.41
N GLN A 529 9.94 23.67 29.69
CA GLN A 529 9.53 25.05 30.05
C GLN A 529 9.96 26.14 29.06
N GLN A 530 10.77 25.82 28.05
CA GLN A 530 11.47 26.84 27.26
C GLN A 530 10.98 27.04 25.83
N GLN A 531 10.10 26.18 25.31
CA GLN A 531 9.59 26.29 23.93
C GLN A 531 8.07 26.41 23.82
N GLN A 532 7.41 27.10 24.74
CA GLN A 532 6.12 27.71 24.40
C GLN A 532 6.40 29.03 23.68
N GLN A 533 6.67 28.94 22.37
CA GLN A 533 6.43 30.08 21.50
C GLN A 533 4.91 30.31 21.44
N PRO A 534 4.44 31.57 21.40
CA PRO A 534 3.02 31.85 21.18
C PRO A 534 2.53 31.11 19.92
N GLY A 535 1.55 30.20 20.07
CA GLY A 535 0.98 29.40 18.97
C GLY A 535 1.42 27.93 18.87
N MET A 536 2.39 27.45 19.67
CA MET A 536 2.77 26.03 19.69
C MET A 536 1.98 25.24 20.75
N PRO A 537 1.52 24.00 20.44
CA PRO A 537 0.82 23.14 21.40
C PRO A 537 1.60 22.93 22.69
N ASN A 538 0.90 22.70 23.80
CA ASN A 538 1.55 22.39 25.06
C ASN A 538 2.37 21.08 24.94
N MET A 539 3.71 21.18 24.98
CA MET A 539 4.59 20.01 24.83
C MET A 539 4.33 18.92 25.88
N LYS A 540 3.80 19.27 27.06
CA LYS A 540 3.34 18.28 28.05
C LYS A 540 2.17 17.45 27.53
N PHE A 541 1.21 18.09 26.90
CA PHE A 541 0.06 17.42 26.30
C PHE A 541 0.50 16.48 25.18
N LEU A 542 1.40 16.94 24.30
CA LEU A 542 1.94 16.11 23.23
C LEU A 542 2.74 14.90 23.76
N MET A 543 3.45 15.04 24.88
CA MET A 543 4.19 13.95 25.54
C MET A 543 3.29 12.81 26.00
N TYR A 544 2.10 13.11 26.52
CA TYR A 544 1.14 12.09 26.97
C TYR A 544 0.24 11.60 25.84
N LEU A 545 -0.12 12.49 24.91
CA LEU A 545 -1.00 12.14 23.79
C LEU A 545 -0.29 11.27 22.75
N SER A 546 0.97 11.54 22.43
CA SER A 546 1.67 10.83 21.34
C SER A 546 1.77 9.32 21.58
N PRO A 547 2.15 8.81 22.76
CA PRO A 547 2.13 7.37 23.04
C PRO A 547 0.74 6.74 22.93
N LEU A 548 -0.30 7.45 23.39
CA LEU A 548 -1.68 6.97 23.30
C LEU A 548 -2.15 6.91 21.84
N PHE A 549 -1.84 7.95 21.06
CA PHE A 549 -2.13 7.97 19.63
C PHE A 549 -1.41 6.85 18.87
N MET A 550 -0.13 6.63 19.18
CA MET A 550 0.66 5.55 18.57
C MET A 550 0.13 4.15 18.96
N LEU A 551 -0.41 4.00 20.17
CA LEU A 551 -1.06 2.78 20.61
C LEU A 551 -2.28 2.47 19.74
N VAL A 552 -3.18 3.44 19.59
CA VAL A 552 -4.38 3.31 18.75
C VAL A 552 -4.00 3.02 17.30
N PHE A 553 -3.01 3.76 16.78
CA PHE A 553 -2.55 3.60 15.41
C PHE A 553 -1.96 2.21 15.14
N PHE A 554 -1.10 1.70 16.01
CA PHE A 554 -0.41 0.42 15.79
C PHE A 554 -1.22 -0.81 16.20
N ASN A 555 -2.34 -0.67 16.90
CA ASN A 555 -3.17 -1.80 17.33
C ASN A 555 -3.58 -2.69 16.14
N ASN A 556 -3.92 -2.06 15.00
CA ASN A 556 -4.35 -2.74 13.76
C ASN A 556 -3.23 -2.89 12.71
N TYR A 557 -1.95 -2.74 13.08
CA TYR A 557 -0.81 -2.91 12.17
C TYR A 557 -0.09 -4.24 12.40
N ALA A 558 0.71 -4.67 11.42
CA ALA A 558 1.61 -5.82 11.56
C ALA A 558 2.45 -5.73 12.85
N SER A 559 2.41 -6.80 13.64
CA SER A 559 3.11 -6.90 14.91
C SER A 559 4.62 -6.84 14.75
N GLY A 560 5.17 -7.24 13.59
CA GLY A 560 6.59 -7.07 13.25
C GLY A 560 7.03 -5.60 13.21
N LEU A 561 6.17 -4.71 12.70
CA LEU A 561 6.42 -3.27 12.77
C LEU A 561 6.41 -2.79 14.23
N SER A 562 5.40 -3.17 15.00
CA SER A 562 5.28 -2.81 16.42
C SER A 562 6.45 -3.32 17.28
N LEU A 563 6.93 -4.55 17.03
CA LEU A 563 8.13 -5.14 17.62
C LEU A 563 9.36 -4.31 17.30
N TYR A 564 9.55 -3.93 16.03
CA TYR A 564 10.62 -3.01 15.63
C TYR A 564 10.57 -1.71 16.43
N TYR A 565 9.41 -1.06 16.56
CA TYR A 565 9.28 0.18 17.33
C TYR A 565 9.62 -0.03 18.81
N PHE A 566 9.14 -1.10 19.41
CA PHE A 566 9.44 -1.42 20.80
C PHE A 566 10.95 -1.56 21.02
N VAL A 567 11.60 -2.43 20.25
CA VAL A 567 13.04 -2.71 20.35
C VAL A 567 13.86 -1.47 20.01
N SER A 568 13.47 -0.73 18.97
CA SER A 568 14.10 0.51 18.52
C SER A 568 14.11 1.56 19.64
N ASN A 569 12.99 1.72 20.36
CA ASN A 569 12.90 2.65 21.48
C ASN A 569 13.69 2.17 22.69
N LEU A 570 13.66 0.87 23.03
CA LEU A 570 14.48 0.31 24.12
C LEU A 570 15.98 0.51 23.88
N ILE A 571 16.47 0.23 22.67
CA ILE A 571 17.87 0.45 22.31
C ILE A 571 18.20 1.95 22.40
N THR A 572 17.31 2.81 21.94
CA THR A 572 17.50 4.26 22.01
C THR A 572 17.60 4.74 23.47
N ILE A 573 16.75 4.22 24.37
CA ILE A 573 16.83 4.48 25.81
C ILE A 573 18.17 3.98 26.36
N GLY A 574 18.57 2.75 26.02
CA GLY A 574 19.85 2.17 26.44
C GLY A 574 21.06 3.00 26.00
N ILE A 575 21.13 3.37 24.72
CA ILE A 575 22.17 4.26 24.17
C ILE A 575 22.17 5.59 24.92
N MET A 576 21.00 6.18 25.19
CA MET A 576 20.90 7.43 25.92
C MET A 576 21.41 7.31 27.36
N LEU A 577 21.05 6.24 28.07
CA LEU A 577 21.53 5.99 29.44
C LEU A 577 23.05 5.82 29.47
N VAL A 578 23.60 5.08 28.51
CA VAL A 578 25.05 4.91 28.37
C VAL A 578 25.72 6.25 28.11
N ILE A 579 25.22 7.03 27.15
CA ILE A 579 25.79 8.33 26.80
C ILE A 579 25.71 9.30 27.98
N LYS A 580 24.56 9.37 28.65
CA LYS A 580 24.32 10.30 29.77
C LYS A 580 25.16 9.96 30.99
N ASN A 581 25.28 8.67 31.34
CA ASN A 581 25.90 8.26 32.61
C ASN A 581 27.38 7.94 32.47
N PHE A 582 27.86 7.51 31.29
CA PHE A 582 29.24 7.05 31.10
C PHE A 582 30.07 7.89 30.13
N ILE A 583 29.46 8.63 29.20
CA ILE A 583 30.20 9.37 28.15
C ILE A 583 30.20 10.87 28.38
N ILE A 584 29.05 11.45 28.74
CA ILE A 584 28.89 12.89 28.93
C ILE A 584 29.10 13.25 30.39
N ASP A 585 30.14 14.04 30.63
CA ASP A 585 30.45 14.66 31.92
C ASP A 585 29.90 16.10 31.90
N GLU A 586 28.86 16.37 32.72
CA GLU A 586 28.14 17.65 32.72
C GLU A 586 29.07 18.83 33.09
N ASP A 587 30.05 18.62 33.98
CA ASP A 587 31.00 19.64 34.40
C ASP A 587 31.98 19.99 33.28
N LYS A 588 32.48 18.98 32.55
CA LYS A 588 33.30 19.21 31.36
C LYS A 588 32.52 19.88 30.24
N VAL A 589 31.23 19.60 30.11
CA VAL A 589 30.36 20.30 29.14
C VAL A 589 30.17 21.76 29.56
N HIS A 590 29.88 22.05 30.83
CA HIS A 590 29.75 23.42 31.34
C HIS A 590 31.05 24.21 31.16
N ALA A 591 32.20 23.65 31.52
CA ALA A 591 33.51 24.27 31.32
C ALA A 591 33.77 24.60 29.83
N LYS A 592 33.47 23.66 28.92
CA LYS A 592 33.58 23.89 27.46
C LYS A 592 32.63 24.97 26.95
N ILE A 593 31.45 25.12 27.55
CA ILE A 593 30.51 26.19 27.21
C ILE A 593 31.05 27.55 27.66
N GLN A 594 31.55 27.65 28.89
CA GLN A 594 32.10 28.90 29.43
C GLN A 594 33.31 29.39 28.61
N VAL A 595 34.23 28.49 28.24
CA VAL A 595 35.34 28.81 27.33
C VAL A 595 34.84 29.27 25.96
N LYS A 596 33.81 28.62 25.40
CA LYS A 596 33.22 29.02 24.11
C LYS A 596 32.52 30.37 24.16
N LYS A 597 31.86 30.71 25.27
CA LYS A 597 31.27 32.05 25.48
C LYS A 597 32.36 33.13 25.56
N ALA A 598 33.49 32.82 26.18
CA ALA A 598 34.63 33.74 26.28
C ALA A 598 35.37 33.94 24.94
N THR A 599 35.15 33.07 23.95
CA THR A 599 35.80 33.17 22.64
C THR A 599 34.89 33.92 21.65
N PRO A 600 35.26 35.12 21.15
CA PRO A 600 34.40 35.87 20.24
C PRO A 600 34.28 35.15 18.89
N LYS A 601 33.05 34.79 18.50
CA LYS A 601 32.75 34.30 17.14
C LYS A 601 32.07 35.37 16.31
N LYS A 602 32.54 35.56 15.07
CA LYS A 602 31.83 36.34 14.06
C LYS A 602 30.47 35.67 13.77
N GLN A 603 29.39 36.44 13.92
CA GLN A 603 28.05 35.99 13.55
C GLN A 603 27.99 35.69 12.04
N ASN A 604 27.37 34.57 11.67
CA ASN A 604 27.18 34.23 10.25
C ASN A 604 26.12 35.15 9.61
N LYS A 605 26.12 35.32 8.28
CA LYS A 605 25.19 36.20 7.53
C LYS A 605 23.72 35.94 7.88
N PHE A 606 23.34 34.67 8.04
CA PHE A 606 21.98 34.30 8.44
C PHE A 606 21.61 34.76 9.86
N GLN A 607 22.53 34.61 10.82
CA GLN A 607 22.32 35.05 12.21
C GLN A 607 22.18 36.58 12.31
N ARG A 608 22.95 37.32 11.51
CA ARG A 608 22.84 38.79 11.40
C ARG A 608 21.48 39.21 10.83
N LYS A 609 21.08 38.62 9.69
CA LYS A 609 19.79 38.91 9.05
C LYS A 609 18.59 38.61 9.96
N MET A 610 18.66 37.51 10.72
CA MET A 610 17.63 37.16 11.70
C MET A 610 17.59 38.12 12.89
N ALA A 611 18.74 38.58 13.38
CA ALA A 611 18.81 39.60 14.43
C ALA A 611 18.25 40.95 13.95
N GLU A 612 18.63 41.40 12.75
CA GLU A 612 18.11 42.62 12.12
C GLU A 612 16.58 42.57 11.95
N MET A 613 16.05 41.44 11.48
CA MET A 613 14.60 41.23 11.33
C MET A 613 13.85 41.29 12.67
N MET A 614 14.43 40.72 13.74
CA MET A 614 13.85 40.79 15.08
C MET A 614 13.92 42.20 15.69
N GLU A 615 14.99 42.95 15.44
CA GLU A 615 15.11 44.36 15.88
C GLU A 615 14.10 45.27 15.16
N GLN A 616 13.92 45.07 13.85
CA GLN A 616 12.89 45.78 13.07
C GLN A 616 11.48 45.49 13.61
N ALA A 617 11.17 44.23 13.93
CA ALA A 617 9.89 43.86 14.52
C ALA A 617 9.67 44.49 15.92
N GLU A 618 10.72 44.68 16.72
CA GLU A 618 10.65 45.39 18.00
C GLU A 618 10.39 46.89 17.82
N GLN A 619 11.07 47.51 16.85
CA GLN A 619 10.90 48.92 16.51
C GLN A 619 9.47 49.20 16.01
N GLN A 620 8.91 48.33 15.17
CA GLN A 620 7.52 48.42 14.71
C GLN A 620 6.51 48.28 15.86
N LYS A 621 6.74 47.37 16.82
CA LYS A 621 5.89 47.24 18.02
C LYS A 621 5.97 48.45 18.95
N LYS A 622 7.12 49.12 19.04
CA LYS A 622 7.27 50.36 19.83
C LYS A 622 6.65 51.56 19.11
N ALA A 623 6.68 51.58 17.77
CA ALA A 623 6.08 52.64 16.97
C ALA A 623 4.54 52.58 16.94
N GLY A 624 3.95 51.37 16.95
CA GLY A 624 2.48 51.18 17.00
C GLY A 624 1.83 51.26 18.38
N LYS A 625 2.60 51.59 19.43
CA LYS A 625 2.11 51.79 20.82
C LYS A 625 2.10 53.27 21.24
N ARG A 626 2.25 54.21 20.30
CA ARG A 626 2.17 55.66 20.53
C ARG A 626 0.79 56.20 20.28
#